data_AF-A0A4D4MUJ6-F1
#
_entry.id   AF-A0A4D4MUJ6-F1
#
_cell.length_a   1.000
_cell.length_b   1.000
_cell.length_c   1.000
_cell.angle_alpha   90.00
_cell.angle_beta   90.00
_cell.angle_gamma   90.00
#
_symmetry.space_group_name_H-M   'P 1'
#
loop_
_entity.id
_entity.type
_entity.pdbx_description
1 polymer ?
#
loop_
_entity_poly.entity_id
_entity_poly.type
_entity_poly.pdbx_seq_one_letter_code
_entity_poly.pdbx_strand_id
1 'polypeptide(L)'
;MTRGTTNPNRLRRMDRWIAAAHGAELRRAADPVAVDLGYGAAPWTAVELLLRLRTVAPHARVVGVEIEPARVAAARPYEREGLVFRHGGFEVPVPGRPTLIRAANVLRQYDEDQVAAVWERLCARLAPADPATGSRGGLLVEGTCDEIGRRHVWVALGPEGPRTVTFATRLGSLDRPSDLAERLPKALIHRNVPGEPVHAFLRDFDRAWAAAAPYASYGARQRWIRAVRALTADWPVTDDAGRWRQGEVTVTWESLAPRG
;
A
#
# COMPACT_ATOMS: atom_id res chain seq x y z
N MET A 1 -21.29 9.99 11.07
CA MET A 1 -20.29 9.57 10.06
C MET A 1 -20.73 8.26 9.44
N THR A 2 -21.18 8.26 8.19
CA THR A 2 -21.45 7.04 7.41
C THR A 2 -20.11 6.41 7.03
N ARG A 3 -19.62 5.46 7.84
CA ARG A 3 -18.40 4.70 7.49
C ARG A 3 -18.72 3.81 6.29
N GLY A 4 -18.03 4.09 5.18
CA GLY A 4 -18.28 3.49 3.88
C GLY A 4 -18.24 1.96 3.87
N THR A 5 -18.92 1.39 2.88
CA THR A 5 -18.92 -0.05 2.62
C THR A 5 -17.52 -0.55 2.30
N THR A 6 -17.18 -1.74 2.81
CA THR A 6 -15.92 -2.42 2.48
C THR A 6 -16.19 -3.39 1.34
N ASN A 7 -15.92 -2.95 0.11
CA ASN A 7 -16.19 -3.75 -1.08
C ASN A 7 -15.13 -4.87 -1.24
N PRO A 8 -15.54 -6.09 -1.64
CA PRO A 8 -14.61 -7.15 -2.01
C PRO A 8 -13.60 -6.72 -3.07
N ASN A 9 -12.38 -7.23 -2.98
CA ASN A 9 -11.24 -7.01 -3.85
C ASN A 9 -10.81 -5.55 -4.02
N ARG A 10 -11.30 -4.62 -3.20
CA ARG A 10 -10.89 -3.21 -3.28
C ARG A 10 -9.40 -3.02 -3.02
N LEU A 11 -8.74 -3.90 -2.26
CA LEU A 11 -7.30 -3.83 -1.97
C LEU A 11 -6.43 -4.75 -2.84
N ARG A 12 -7.02 -5.44 -3.82
CA ARG A 12 -6.35 -6.48 -4.62
C ARG A 12 -5.03 -6.03 -5.26
N ARG A 13 -4.92 -4.75 -5.67
CA ARG A 13 -3.68 -4.20 -6.26
C ARG A 13 -2.55 -4.15 -5.23
N MET A 14 -2.83 -3.55 -4.08
CA MET A 14 -1.92 -3.50 -2.95
C MET A 14 -1.50 -4.91 -2.52
N ASP A 15 -2.44 -5.85 -2.41
CA ASP A 15 -2.13 -7.22 -1.97
C ASP A 15 -1.24 -7.98 -2.96
N ARG A 16 -1.46 -7.79 -4.27
CA ARG A 16 -0.60 -8.35 -5.31
C ARG A 16 0.77 -7.68 -5.35
N TRP A 17 0.84 -6.40 -5.03
CA TRP A 17 2.11 -5.71 -4.89
C TRP A 17 2.87 -6.21 -3.67
N ILE A 18 2.22 -6.34 -2.50
CA ILE A 18 2.79 -6.90 -1.28
C ILE A 18 3.36 -8.30 -1.53
N ALA A 19 2.57 -9.19 -2.15
CA ALA A 19 3.03 -10.55 -2.43
C ALA A 19 4.26 -10.59 -3.37
N ALA A 20 4.38 -9.63 -4.28
CA ALA A 20 5.53 -9.52 -5.19
C ALA A 20 6.74 -8.87 -4.51
N ALA A 21 6.55 -7.73 -3.84
CA ALA A 21 7.62 -6.91 -3.26
C ALA A 21 8.17 -7.50 -1.94
N HIS A 22 7.32 -8.15 -1.15
CA HIS A 22 7.64 -8.66 0.19
C HIS A 22 7.57 -10.19 0.30
N GLY A 23 7.26 -10.89 -0.79
CA GLY A 23 7.09 -12.35 -0.78
C GLY A 23 8.35 -13.11 -0.35
N ALA A 24 9.54 -12.57 -0.62
CA ALA A 24 10.79 -13.19 -0.18
C ALA A 24 10.96 -13.17 1.34
N GLU A 25 10.68 -12.03 2.00
CA GLU A 25 10.72 -11.93 3.47
C GLU A 25 9.65 -12.82 4.12
N LEU A 26 8.44 -12.85 3.54
CA LEU A 26 7.37 -13.73 4.02
C LEU A 26 7.75 -15.22 3.95
N ARG A 27 8.50 -15.65 2.92
CA ARG A 27 8.97 -17.05 2.83
C ARG A 27 10.12 -17.38 3.78
N ARG A 28 10.96 -16.39 4.11
CA ARG A 28 12.08 -16.59 5.05
C ARG A 28 11.61 -16.73 6.49
N ALA A 29 10.54 -16.04 6.86
CA ALA A 29 9.98 -16.13 8.19
C ALA A 29 9.39 -17.53 8.44
N ALA A 30 9.82 -18.18 9.52
CA ALA A 30 9.31 -19.49 9.93
C ALA A 30 7.81 -19.46 10.24
N ASP A 31 7.32 -18.36 10.81
CA ASP A 31 5.92 -18.16 11.17
C ASP A 31 5.46 -16.74 10.80
N PRO A 32 5.21 -16.46 9.50
CA PRO A 32 4.93 -15.12 9.01
C PRO A 32 3.54 -14.65 9.47
N VAL A 33 3.53 -13.60 10.29
CA VAL A 33 2.30 -12.93 10.74
C VAL A 33 2.13 -11.61 10.00
N ALA A 34 1.02 -11.49 9.30
CA ALA A 34 0.54 -10.26 8.71
C ALA A 34 -0.62 -9.67 9.54
N VAL A 35 -0.67 -8.36 9.64
CA VAL A 35 -1.76 -7.64 10.31
C VAL A 35 -2.51 -6.81 9.27
N ASP A 36 -3.82 -7.00 9.20
CA ASP A 36 -4.71 -6.07 8.49
C ASP A 36 -5.32 -5.10 9.51
N LEU A 37 -4.75 -3.90 9.57
CA LEU A 37 -5.13 -2.88 10.54
C LEU A 37 -6.27 -2.03 9.97
N GLY A 38 -7.40 -1.99 10.66
CA GLY A 38 -8.57 -1.23 10.27
C GLY A 38 -9.32 -1.85 9.09
N TYR A 39 -9.66 -3.15 9.17
CA TYR A 39 -10.31 -3.88 8.06
C TYR A 39 -11.71 -3.35 7.71
N GLY A 40 -12.31 -2.52 8.56
CA GLY A 40 -13.55 -1.82 8.25
C GLY A 40 -14.82 -2.61 8.53
N ALA A 41 -15.91 -2.24 7.87
CA ALA A 41 -17.26 -2.73 8.20
C ALA A 41 -17.47 -4.23 7.91
N ALA A 42 -16.71 -4.79 6.96
CA ALA A 42 -16.73 -6.21 6.64
C ALA A 42 -15.30 -6.75 6.54
N PRO A 43 -15.04 -8.01 6.94
CA PRO A 43 -13.69 -8.53 7.10
C PRO A 43 -13.01 -8.95 5.78
N TRP A 44 -13.58 -8.57 4.63
CA TRP A 44 -13.13 -9.03 3.30
C TRP A 44 -11.66 -8.73 3.06
N THR A 45 -11.18 -7.57 3.49
CA THR A 45 -9.79 -7.16 3.28
C THR A 45 -8.84 -8.13 3.97
N ALA A 46 -9.11 -8.58 5.20
CA ALA A 46 -8.28 -9.51 5.94
C ALA A 46 -8.33 -10.93 5.34
N VAL A 47 -9.53 -11.36 4.93
CA VAL A 47 -9.73 -12.64 4.23
C VAL A 47 -8.96 -12.68 2.91
N GLU A 48 -9.08 -11.64 2.09
CA GLU A 48 -8.43 -11.54 0.79
C GLU A 48 -6.92 -11.40 0.91
N LEU A 49 -6.45 -10.70 1.95
CA LEU A 49 -5.02 -10.62 2.27
C LEU A 49 -4.47 -12.02 2.54
N LEU A 50 -5.11 -12.81 3.42
CA LEU A 50 -4.67 -14.18 3.72
C LEU A 50 -4.56 -15.01 2.44
N LEU A 51 -5.62 -15.01 1.64
CA LEU A 51 -5.67 -15.77 0.38
C LEU A 51 -4.55 -15.36 -0.57
N ARG A 52 -4.21 -14.07 -0.63
CA ARG A 52 -3.13 -13.57 -1.49
C ARG A 52 -1.75 -13.90 -0.95
N LEU A 53 -1.52 -13.75 0.36
CA LEU A 53 -0.21 -14.06 0.96
C LEU A 53 0.12 -15.54 0.85
N ARG A 54 -0.88 -16.42 1.03
CA ARG A 54 -0.69 -17.87 0.90
C ARG A 54 -0.34 -18.34 -0.50
N THR A 55 -0.48 -17.51 -1.54
CA THR A 55 0.05 -17.85 -2.88
C THR A 55 1.56 -17.75 -2.97
N VAL A 56 2.23 -17.06 -2.03
CA VAL A 56 3.70 -16.88 -2.01
C VAL A 56 4.35 -17.40 -0.74
N ALA A 57 3.61 -17.48 0.37
CA ALA A 57 4.04 -18.01 1.66
C ALA A 57 2.89 -18.85 2.27
N PRO A 58 2.82 -20.16 1.97
CA PRO A 58 1.68 -21.02 2.33
C PRO A 58 1.32 -21.03 3.82
N HIS A 59 2.32 -20.83 4.69
CA HIS A 59 2.15 -20.81 6.15
C HIS A 59 1.83 -19.42 6.73
N ALA A 60 1.61 -18.41 5.88
CA ALA A 60 1.24 -17.07 6.35
C ALA A 60 -0.06 -17.09 7.14
N ARG A 61 -0.06 -16.33 8.24
CA ARG A 61 -1.21 -16.06 9.08
C ARG A 61 -1.54 -14.57 9.02
N VAL A 62 -2.82 -14.25 9.09
CA VAL A 62 -3.35 -12.89 9.11
C VAL A 62 -4.11 -12.66 10.41
N VAL A 63 -3.89 -11.52 11.03
CA VAL A 63 -4.71 -11.00 12.12
C VAL A 63 -5.44 -9.75 11.61
N GLY A 64 -6.76 -9.82 11.50
CA GLY A 64 -7.58 -8.64 11.26
C GLY A 64 -7.76 -7.87 12.56
N VAL A 65 -7.36 -6.60 12.58
CA VAL A 65 -7.46 -5.72 13.76
C VAL A 65 -8.46 -4.61 13.47
N GLU A 66 -9.41 -4.37 14.37
CA GLU A 66 -10.38 -3.29 14.25
C GLU A 66 -10.73 -2.70 15.62
N ILE A 67 -10.92 -1.37 15.64
CA ILE A 67 -11.16 -0.60 16.86
C ILE A 67 -12.60 -0.69 17.37
N GLU A 68 -13.55 -1.15 16.53
CA GLU A 68 -14.93 -1.34 16.94
C GLU A 68 -15.19 -2.79 17.37
N PRO A 69 -15.51 -3.05 18.65
CA PRO A 69 -15.80 -4.40 19.13
C PRO A 69 -16.93 -5.10 18.35
N ALA A 70 -17.96 -4.35 17.92
CA ALA A 70 -19.07 -4.89 17.15
C ALA A 70 -18.63 -5.45 15.78
N ARG A 71 -17.67 -4.79 15.11
CA ARG A 71 -17.10 -5.28 13.84
C ARG A 71 -16.24 -6.51 14.04
N VAL A 72 -15.54 -6.61 15.17
CA VAL A 72 -14.77 -7.81 15.55
C VAL A 72 -15.71 -8.97 15.81
N ALA A 73 -16.80 -8.76 16.56
CA ALA A 73 -17.83 -9.77 16.77
C ALA A 73 -18.44 -10.25 15.45
N ALA A 74 -18.78 -9.33 14.54
CA ALA A 74 -19.32 -9.66 13.22
C ALA A 74 -18.32 -10.38 12.31
N ALA A 75 -17.01 -10.22 12.53
CA ALA A 75 -15.97 -10.88 11.75
C ALA A 75 -15.67 -12.31 12.20
N ARG A 76 -15.99 -12.69 13.45
CA ARG A 76 -15.72 -14.03 14.01
C ARG A 76 -16.17 -15.21 13.13
N PRO A 77 -17.35 -15.19 12.50
CA PRO A 77 -17.77 -16.30 11.62
C PRO A 77 -16.87 -16.52 10.39
N TYR A 78 -15.99 -15.57 10.06
CA TYR A 78 -15.07 -15.65 8.93
C TYR A 78 -13.67 -16.16 9.33
N GLU A 79 -13.43 -16.38 10.62
CA GLU A 79 -12.21 -17.02 11.11
C GLU A 79 -12.03 -18.39 10.47
N ARG A 80 -10.78 -18.73 10.22
CA ARG A 80 -10.37 -19.98 9.57
C ARG A 80 -8.92 -20.25 9.90
N GLU A 81 -8.42 -21.39 9.46
CA GLU A 81 -7.00 -21.70 9.59
C GLU A 81 -6.13 -20.56 8.99
N GLY A 82 -5.29 -19.97 9.85
CA GLY A 82 -4.43 -18.84 9.50
C GLY A 82 -5.09 -17.46 9.52
N LEU A 83 -6.36 -17.30 9.93
CA LEU A 83 -7.01 -15.99 10.05
C LEU A 83 -7.84 -15.89 11.33
N VAL A 84 -7.51 -14.89 12.15
CA VAL A 84 -8.23 -14.54 13.37
C VAL A 84 -8.51 -13.04 13.43
N PHE A 85 -9.50 -12.62 14.23
CA PHE A 85 -9.83 -11.21 14.42
C PHE A 85 -9.59 -10.76 15.87
N ARG A 86 -9.07 -9.54 16.03
CA ARG A 86 -8.77 -8.95 17.35
C ARG A 86 -9.27 -7.52 17.43
N HIS A 87 -9.76 -7.16 18.61
CA HIS A 87 -10.03 -5.76 18.96
C HIS A 87 -8.72 -5.05 19.25
N GLY A 88 -8.54 -3.87 18.65
CA GLY A 88 -7.38 -3.01 18.88
C GLY A 88 -7.15 -1.99 17.77
N GLY A 89 -5.99 -1.34 17.82
CA GLY A 89 -5.55 -0.32 16.88
C GLY A 89 -4.03 -0.31 16.69
N PHE A 90 -3.41 0.86 16.81
CA PHE A 90 -1.98 1.08 16.52
C PHE A 90 -1.01 0.41 17.50
N GLU A 91 -1.50 -0.13 18.62
CA GLU A 91 -0.71 -1.00 19.49
C GLU A 91 -0.42 -2.37 18.85
N VAL A 92 -1.19 -2.75 17.83
CA VAL A 92 -1.03 -3.99 17.05
C VAL A 92 -1.02 -5.21 17.99
N PRO A 93 -2.20 -5.67 18.44
CA PRO A 93 -2.36 -6.63 19.54
C PRO A 93 -2.04 -8.08 19.12
N VAL A 94 -0.87 -8.31 18.55
CA VAL A 94 -0.34 -9.62 18.15
C VAL A 94 0.87 -9.99 19.00
N PRO A 95 1.05 -11.29 19.34
CA PRO A 95 2.28 -11.76 19.94
C PRO A 95 3.47 -11.56 19.00
N GLY A 96 4.64 -11.20 19.55
CA GLY A 96 5.85 -11.03 18.76
C GLY A 96 5.84 -9.79 17.87
N ARG A 97 6.61 -9.88 16.77
CA ARG A 97 6.82 -8.80 15.79
C ARG A 97 6.34 -9.24 14.41
N PRO A 98 5.26 -8.65 13.85
CA PRO A 98 4.73 -9.05 12.55
C PRO A 98 5.70 -8.80 11.40
N THR A 99 5.63 -9.65 10.39
CA THR A 99 6.38 -9.51 9.13
C THR A 99 5.72 -8.52 8.18
N LEU A 100 4.42 -8.25 8.36
CA LEU A 100 3.66 -7.30 7.54
C LEU A 100 2.59 -6.60 8.39
N ILE A 101 2.45 -5.29 8.23
CA ILE A 101 1.28 -4.54 8.67
C ILE A 101 0.72 -3.84 7.43
N ARG A 102 -0.56 -4.04 7.11
CA ARG A 102 -1.28 -3.28 6.08
C ARG A 102 -2.26 -2.35 6.76
N ALA A 103 -2.17 -1.06 6.48
CA ALA A 103 -3.02 -0.01 7.04
C ALA A 103 -3.65 0.80 5.89
N ALA A 104 -4.61 0.19 5.18
CA ALA A 104 -5.26 0.82 4.05
C ALA A 104 -6.45 1.69 4.51
N ASN A 105 -6.49 2.94 4.06
CA ASN A 105 -7.56 3.90 4.31
C ASN A 105 -7.76 4.29 5.79
N VAL A 106 -6.80 3.95 6.67
CA VAL A 106 -6.86 4.14 8.14
C VAL A 106 -6.54 5.57 8.54
N LEU A 107 -5.44 6.14 8.02
CA LEU A 107 -4.93 7.44 8.48
C LEU A 107 -5.65 8.66 7.87
N ARG A 108 -6.66 8.44 7.02
CA ARG A 108 -7.33 9.52 6.27
C ARG A 108 -8.00 10.57 7.15
N GLN A 109 -8.42 10.18 8.35
CA GLN A 109 -9.12 11.05 9.29
C GLN A 109 -8.20 11.68 10.35
N TYR A 110 -6.93 11.30 10.36
CA TYR A 110 -5.94 11.85 11.28
C TYR A 110 -5.41 13.17 10.76
N ASP A 111 -4.86 13.98 11.66
CA ASP A 111 -4.13 15.20 11.29
C ASP A 111 -2.76 14.84 10.71
N GLU A 112 -2.19 15.73 9.90
CA GLU A 112 -0.95 15.46 9.17
C GLU A 112 0.24 15.27 10.11
N ASP A 113 0.32 16.07 11.17
CA ASP A 113 1.32 16.01 12.24
C ASP A 113 1.27 14.70 13.05
N GLN A 114 0.13 14.02 13.05
CA GLN A 114 -0.04 12.73 13.73
C GLN A 114 0.52 11.54 12.92
N VAL A 115 0.69 11.69 11.61
CA VAL A 115 1.07 10.56 10.73
C VAL A 115 2.45 10.03 11.09
N ALA A 116 3.42 10.90 11.34
CA ALA A 116 4.80 10.51 11.66
C ALA A 116 4.87 9.68 12.95
N ALA A 117 4.19 10.11 14.01
CA ALA A 117 4.14 9.39 15.28
C ALA A 117 3.44 8.02 15.16
N VAL A 118 2.40 7.93 14.31
CA VAL A 118 1.73 6.65 14.03
C VAL A 118 2.64 5.71 13.25
N TRP A 119 3.35 6.22 12.23
CA TRP A 119 4.33 5.44 11.48
C TRP A 119 5.44 4.92 12.38
N GLU A 120 6.02 5.76 13.24
CA GLU A 120 7.05 5.34 14.19
C GLU A 120 6.56 4.19 15.08
N ARG A 121 5.37 4.33 15.66
CA ARG A 121 4.75 3.29 16.50
C ARG A 121 4.56 1.97 15.76
N LEU A 122 4.02 2.02 14.53
CA LEU A 122 3.78 0.82 13.73
C LEU A 122 5.08 0.17 13.26
N CYS A 123 6.05 0.95 12.80
CA CYS A 123 7.37 0.48 12.38
C CYS A 123 8.13 -0.17 13.54
N ALA A 124 8.03 0.37 14.76
CA ALA A 124 8.64 -0.21 15.96
C ALA A 124 8.10 -1.62 16.30
N ARG A 125 6.90 -1.98 15.84
CA ARG A 125 6.31 -3.32 16.01
C ARG A 125 6.82 -4.33 14.98
N LEU A 126 7.31 -3.88 13.82
CA LEU A 126 7.73 -4.78 12.74
C LEU A 126 8.88 -5.70 13.16
N ALA A 127 8.97 -6.87 12.52
CA ALA A 127 10.15 -7.72 12.61
C ALA A 127 11.40 -6.90 12.24
N PRO A 128 12.49 -6.95 13.03
CA PRO A 128 13.68 -6.17 12.73
C PRO A 128 14.37 -6.70 11.46
N ALA A 129 15.17 -5.84 10.83
CA ALA A 129 16.11 -6.33 9.83
C ALA A 129 17.16 -7.22 10.50
N ASP A 130 17.65 -8.21 9.76
CA ASP A 130 18.71 -9.10 10.20
C ASP A 130 19.76 -9.20 9.08
N PRO A 131 20.87 -8.43 9.19
CA PRO A 131 21.94 -8.45 8.22
C PRO A 131 22.59 -9.83 8.06
N ALA A 132 22.60 -10.67 9.12
CA ALA A 132 23.23 -11.98 9.06
C ALA A 132 22.48 -12.94 8.11
N THR A 133 21.17 -12.78 8.00
CA THR A 133 20.32 -13.54 7.07
C THR A 133 19.96 -12.78 5.80
N GLY A 134 20.43 -11.54 5.67
CA GLY A 134 20.06 -10.62 4.57
C GLY A 134 18.59 -10.18 4.60
N SER A 135 17.89 -10.36 5.72
CA SER A 135 16.51 -9.92 5.88
C SER A 135 16.43 -8.41 6.04
N ARG A 136 15.51 -7.79 5.30
CA ARG A 136 15.19 -6.35 5.42
C ARG A 136 14.17 -6.05 6.52
N GLY A 137 13.77 -7.05 7.30
CA GLY A 137 12.76 -6.95 8.34
C GLY A 137 11.33 -6.91 7.80
N GLY A 138 10.39 -6.58 8.68
CA GLY A 138 8.98 -6.45 8.36
C GLY A 138 8.67 -5.26 7.45
N LEU A 139 7.44 -5.20 6.96
CA LEU A 139 6.97 -4.12 6.09
C LEU A 139 5.66 -3.55 6.63
N LEU A 140 5.57 -2.23 6.74
CA LEU A 140 4.31 -1.50 6.86
C LEU A 140 3.93 -0.99 5.48
N VAL A 141 2.68 -1.23 5.07
CA VAL A 141 2.09 -0.65 3.86
C VAL A 141 0.90 0.20 4.27
N GLU A 142 1.08 1.51 4.22
CA GLU A 142 0.06 2.52 4.51
C GLU A 142 -0.38 3.17 3.22
N GLY A 143 -1.68 3.34 3.00
CA GLY A 143 -2.10 4.03 1.79
C GLY A 143 -3.59 4.19 1.66
N THR A 144 -4.00 4.82 0.56
CA THR A 144 -5.40 5.12 0.27
C THR A 144 -5.82 4.56 -1.08
N CYS A 145 -7.05 4.07 -1.14
CA CYS A 145 -7.73 3.67 -2.36
C CYS A 145 -9.16 4.22 -2.46
N ASP A 146 -9.67 4.32 -3.68
CA ASP A 146 -11.07 4.58 -3.96
C ASP A 146 -11.97 3.41 -3.51
N GLU A 147 -13.28 3.61 -3.56
CA GLU A 147 -14.30 2.70 -3.03
C GLU A 147 -14.28 1.33 -3.73
N ILE A 148 -13.89 1.30 -4.99
CA ILE A 148 -13.90 0.13 -5.87
C ILE A 148 -12.50 -0.44 -6.16
N GLY A 149 -11.44 0.17 -5.63
CA GLY A 149 -10.06 -0.31 -5.80
C GLY A 149 -9.49 -0.12 -7.21
N ARG A 150 -9.90 0.93 -7.91
CA ARG A 150 -9.33 1.31 -9.21
C ARG A 150 -8.15 2.25 -9.06
N ARG A 151 -8.10 3.12 -8.06
CA ARG A 151 -7.06 4.12 -7.85
C ARG A 151 -6.46 3.97 -6.47
N HIS A 152 -5.14 3.90 -6.39
CA HIS A 152 -4.43 3.68 -5.15
C HIS A 152 -3.12 4.48 -5.14
N VAL A 153 -2.76 4.97 -3.95
CA VAL A 153 -1.38 5.35 -3.65
C VAL A 153 -1.04 4.82 -2.26
N TRP A 154 0.15 4.24 -2.10
CA TRP A 154 0.62 3.75 -0.80
C TRP A 154 2.11 3.98 -0.60
N VAL A 155 2.50 4.14 0.66
CA VAL A 155 3.87 4.17 1.14
C VAL A 155 4.22 2.80 1.73
N ALA A 156 5.39 2.30 1.38
CA ALA A 156 5.98 1.13 2.00
C ALA A 156 7.08 1.57 2.96
N LEU A 157 7.02 1.12 4.21
CA LEU A 157 7.92 1.48 5.29
C LEU A 157 8.55 0.23 5.89
N GLY A 158 9.86 0.28 6.12
CA GLY A 158 10.58 -0.70 6.91
C GLY A 158 10.65 -0.33 8.39
N PRO A 159 11.35 -1.14 9.21
CA PRO A 159 11.67 -0.78 10.60
C PRO A 159 12.43 0.55 10.71
N GLU A 160 13.18 0.92 9.67
CA GLU A 160 13.91 2.19 9.56
C GLU A 160 13.08 3.38 9.11
N GLY A 161 11.82 3.17 8.71
CA GLY A 161 10.94 4.21 8.17
C GLY A 161 10.61 4.06 6.69
N PRO A 162 10.11 5.12 6.04
CA PRO A 162 9.56 5.05 4.69
C PRO A 162 10.62 4.81 3.62
N ARG A 163 10.30 3.95 2.64
CA ARG A 163 11.21 3.49 1.58
C ARG A 163 10.73 3.91 0.19
N THR A 164 9.45 3.68 -0.10
CA THR A 164 8.91 3.87 -1.45
C THR A 164 7.48 4.34 -1.44
N VAL A 165 7.07 5.06 -2.49
CA VAL A 165 5.68 5.36 -2.80
C VAL A 165 5.30 4.65 -4.10
N THR A 166 4.17 3.93 -4.10
CA THR A 166 3.62 3.29 -5.30
C THR A 166 2.30 3.92 -5.67
N PHE A 167 2.18 4.29 -6.94
CA PHE A 167 0.95 4.73 -7.58
C PHE A 167 0.39 3.57 -8.40
N ALA A 168 -0.88 3.23 -8.22
CA ALA A 168 -1.49 2.12 -8.93
C ALA A 168 -2.90 2.45 -9.43
N THR A 169 -3.19 2.05 -10.67
CA THR A 169 -4.48 2.37 -11.29
C THR A 169 -5.02 1.31 -12.25
N ARG A 170 -6.35 1.26 -12.39
CA ARG A 170 -7.00 0.61 -13.54
C ARG A 170 -6.86 1.53 -14.75
N LEU A 171 -5.89 1.20 -15.60
CA LEU A 171 -5.52 1.96 -16.79
C LEU A 171 -6.68 2.29 -17.74
N GLY A 172 -7.69 1.42 -17.85
CA GLY A 172 -8.85 1.67 -18.69
C GLY A 172 -9.82 2.74 -18.17
N SER A 173 -9.60 3.28 -16.98
CA SER A 173 -10.40 4.36 -16.37
C SER A 173 -9.54 5.53 -15.89
N LEU A 174 -8.34 5.66 -16.47
CA LEU A 174 -7.40 6.74 -16.14
C LEU A 174 -7.46 7.78 -17.25
N ASP A 175 -7.82 9.02 -16.91
CA ASP A 175 -7.76 10.13 -17.86
C ASP A 175 -6.34 10.68 -17.91
N ARG A 176 -5.76 10.96 -16.73
CA ARG A 176 -4.35 11.34 -16.55
C ARG A 176 -3.78 10.85 -15.21
N PRO A 177 -2.44 10.66 -15.10
CA PRO A 177 -1.81 10.22 -13.88
C PRO A 177 -2.13 11.06 -12.63
N SER A 178 -2.25 12.38 -12.75
CA SER A 178 -2.58 13.26 -11.63
C SER A 178 -3.97 13.02 -11.02
N ASP A 179 -4.86 12.27 -11.67
CA ASP A 179 -6.12 11.82 -11.08
C ASP A 179 -5.90 10.92 -9.85
N LEU A 180 -4.69 10.40 -9.64
CA LEU A 180 -4.30 9.65 -8.46
C LEU A 180 -4.04 10.53 -7.23
N ALA A 181 -3.94 11.85 -7.41
CA ALA A 181 -3.73 12.81 -6.31
C ALA A 181 -4.78 12.68 -5.20
N GLU A 182 -6.05 12.42 -5.56
CA GLU A 182 -7.17 12.25 -4.62
C GLU A 182 -7.00 11.03 -3.69
N ARG A 183 -6.04 10.15 -3.99
CA ARG A 183 -5.70 8.94 -3.24
C ARG A 183 -4.31 8.99 -2.62
N LEU A 184 -3.64 10.15 -2.65
CA LEU A 184 -2.41 10.33 -1.89
C LEU A 184 -2.66 10.02 -0.40
N PRO A 185 -1.73 9.33 0.27
CA PRO A 185 -1.79 9.13 1.72
C PRO A 185 -1.78 10.46 2.46
N LYS A 186 -2.20 10.46 3.74
CA LYS A 186 -2.32 11.68 4.54
C LYS A 186 -0.99 12.46 4.60
N ALA A 187 0.15 11.76 4.58
CA ALA A 187 1.49 12.34 4.54
C ALA A 187 1.81 13.17 3.28
N LEU A 188 1.03 13.02 2.19
CA LEU A 188 1.32 13.66 0.89
C LEU A 188 0.16 14.49 0.34
N ILE A 189 -1.09 14.21 0.74
CA ILE A 189 -2.27 14.78 0.06
C ILE A 189 -2.36 16.31 0.16
N HIS A 190 -2.10 16.92 1.32
CA HIS A 190 -2.09 18.38 1.47
C HIS A 190 -0.81 19.02 0.92
N ARG A 191 0.22 18.21 0.66
CA ARG A 191 1.50 18.61 0.06
C ARG A 191 1.45 18.57 -1.46
N ASN A 192 0.33 18.19 -2.08
CA ASN A 192 0.18 18.28 -3.52
C ASN A 192 -0.12 19.72 -3.99
N VAL A 193 0.84 20.61 -3.76
CA VAL A 193 0.79 22.04 -4.12
C VAL A 193 2.08 22.46 -4.86
N PRO A 194 2.06 23.53 -5.67
CA PRO A 194 3.26 24.02 -6.34
C PRO A 194 4.42 24.25 -5.38
N GLY A 195 5.62 23.76 -5.74
CA GLY A 195 6.83 23.84 -4.93
C GLY A 195 7.17 22.56 -4.15
N GLU A 196 6.20 21.68 -3.95
CA GLU A 196 6.39 20.38 -3.29
C GLU A 196 6.77 19.26 -4.30
N PRO A 197 7.61 18.29 -3.89
CA PRO A 197 8.06 17.24 -4.79
C PRO A 197 6.94 16.36 -5.36
N VAL A 198 5.93 16.01 -4.57
CA VAL A 198 4.78 15.20 -5.04
C VAL A 198 3.99 15.89 -6.15
N HIS A 199 3.82 17.21 -6.06
CA HIS A 199 3.18 17.99 -7.11
C HIS A 199 4.03 18.04 -8.39
N ALA A 200 5.35 18.22 -8.26
CA ALA A 200 6.27 18.16 -9.40
C ALA A 200 6.22 16.79 -10.09
N PHE A 201 6.24 15.71 -9.32
CA PHE A 201 6.13 14.34 -9.83
C PHE A 201 4.85 14.12 -10.64
N LEU A 202 3.69 14.49 -10.10
CA LEU A 202 2.41 14.30 -10.81
C LEU A 202 2.31 15.16 -12.08
N ARG A 203 2.84 16.39 -12.06
CA ARG A 203 2.93 17.25 -13.24
C ARG A 203 3.81 16.62 -14.33
N ASP A 204 4.98 16.10 -13.96
CA ASP A 204 5.91 15.51 -14.90
C ASP A 204 5.38 14.16 -15.43
N PHE A 205 4.63 13.43 -14.60
CA PHE A 205 3.91 12.23 -15.02
C PHE A 205 2.81 12.55 -16.03
N ASP A 206 2.00 13.60 -15.80
CA ASP A 206 1.01 14.06 -16.77
C ASP A 206 1.66 14.43 -18.11
N ARG A 207 2.82 15.11 -18.07
CA ARG A 207 3.59 15.45 -19.28
C ARG A 207 4.07 14.20 -20.01
N ALA A 208 4.64 13.22 -19.30
CA ALA A 208 5.07 11.95 -19.88
C ALA A 208 3.90 11.16 -20.49
N TRP A 209 2.73 11.17 -19.83
CA TRP A 209 1.51 10.54 -20.30
C TRP A 209 0.93 11.21 -21.54
N ALA A 210 0.97 12.54 -21.61
CA ALA A 210 0.57 13.31 -22.79
C ALA A 210 1.50 13.03 -23.98
N ALA A 211 2.83 13.03 -23.76
CA ALA A 211 3.82 12.69 -24.77
C ALA A 211 3.68 11.23 -25.28
N ALA A 212 3.19 10.33 -24.43
CA ALA A 212 2.91 8.94 -24.80
C ALA A 212 1.58 8.75 -25.56
N ALA A 213 0.80 9.81 -25.84
CA ALA A 213 -0.50 9.71 -26.53
C ALA A 213 -0.48 8.91 -27.86
N PRO A 214 0.56 8.98 -28.72
CA PRO A 214 0.63 8.17 -29.93
C PRO A 214 0.59 6.64 -29.69
N TYR A 215 0.93 6.19 -28.48
CA TYR A 215 0.88 4.78 -28.10
C TYR A 215 -0.52 4.31 -27.64
N ALA A 216 -1.52 5.20 -27.59
CA ALA A 216 -2.88 4.86 -27.19
C ALA A 216 -3.53 3.82 -28.10
N SER A 217 -3.17 3.79 -29.39
CA SER A 217 -3.63 2.80 -30.38
C SER A 217 -3.20 1.36 -30.02
N TYR A 218 -2.09 1.20 -29.29
CA TYR A 218 -1.61 -0.09 -28.76
C TYR A 218 -2.20 -0.41 -27.37
N GLY A 219 -3.12 0.42 -26.88
CA GLY A 219 -3.83 0.25 -25.62
C GLY A 219 -3.20 0.99 -24.44
N ALA A 220 -4.04 1.29 -23.43
CA ALA A 220 -3.66 2.07 -22.24
C ALA A 220 -2.46 1.49 -21.48
N ARG A 221 -2.26 0.16 -21.53
CA ARG A 221 -1.08 -0.51 -20.96
C ARG A 221 0.22 -0.09 -21.62
N GLN A 222 0.28 -0.06 -22.95
CA GLN A 222 1.50 0.35 -23.66
C GLN A 222 1.79 1.83 -23.46
N ARG A 223 0.73 2.66 -23.50
CA ARG A 223 0.84 4.08 -23.15
C ARG A 223 1.41 4.30 -21.74
N TRP A 224 0.91 3.56 -20.75
CA TRP A 224 1.41 3.63 -19.37
C TRP A 224 2.88 3.22 -19.26
N ILE A 225 3.24 2.07 -19.83
CA ILE A 225 4.63 1.59 -19.86
C ILE A 225 5.55 2.64 -20.50
N ARG A 226 5.11 3.27 -21.59
CA ARG A 226 5.90 4.33 -22.25
C ARG A 226 6.04 5.57 -21.38
N ALA A 227 4.97 6.02 -20.73
CA ALA A 227 5.00 7.16 -19.82
C ALA A 227 5.92 6.91 -18.62
N VAL A 228 5.81 5.75 -17.98
CA VAL A 228 6.69 5.38 -16.85
C VAL A 228 8.15 5.26 -17.29
N ARG A 229 8.42 4.68 -18.47
CA ARG A 229 9.78 4.66 -19.05
C ARG A 229 10.36 6.06 -19.25
N ALA A 230 9.54 7.04 -19.61
CA ALA A 230 10.01 8.41 -19.76
C ALA A 230 10.32 9.06 -18.40
N LEU A 231 9.52 8.75 -17.36
CA LEU A 231 9.77 9.23 -16.00
C LEU A 231 11.11 8.77 -15.43
N THR A 232 11.63 7.60 -15.83
CA THR A 232 12.90 7.09 -15.29
C THR A 232 14.12 7.95 -15.65
N ALA A 233 13.97 8.91 -16.57
CA ALA A 233 15.04 9.86 -16.88
C ALA A 233 15.28 10.87 -15.75
N ASP A 234 14.21 11.28 -15.06
CA ASP A 234 14.23 12.36 -14.08
C ASP A 234 13.84 11.90 -12.66
N TRP A 235 13.19 10.74 -12.54
CA TRP A 235 12.65 10.23 -11.28
C TRP A 235 13.22 8.85 -10.93
N PRO A 236 13.53 8.60 -9.64
CA PRO A 236 14.10 7.34 -9.16
C PRO A 236 13.03 6.26 -9.06
N VAL A 237 12.57 5.76 -10.21
CA VAL A 237 11.65 4.63 -10.32
C VAL A 237 12.38 3.35 -9.91
N THR A 238 11.82 2.60 -8.96
CA THR A 238 12.47 1.42 -8.36
C THR A 238 11.86 0.08 -8.79
N ASP A 239 10.76 0.11 -9.55
CA ASP A 239 10.13 -1.09 -10.11
C ASP A 239 10.39 -1.24 -11.60
N ASP A 240 9.82 -2.30 -12.20
CA ASP A 240 10.12 -2.71 -13.56
C ASP A 240 8.88 -2.83 -14.46
N ALA A 241 9.11 -3.14 -15.74
CA ALA A 241 8.05 -3.33 -16.71
C ALA A 241 7.05 -4.45 -16.34
N GLY A 242 7.41 -5.39 -15.46
CA GLY A 242 6.50 -6.37 -14.89
C GLY A 242 5.42 -5.71 -14.04
N ARG A 243 5.80 -4.77 -13.17
CA ARG A 243 4.85 -3.95 -12.38
C ARG A 243 4.12 -2.93 -13.22
N TRP A 244 4.79 -2.27 -14.17
CA TRP A 244 4.14 -1.28 -15.03
C TRP A 244 2.99 -1.88 -15.85
N ARG A 245 3.10 -3.15 -16.28
CA ARG A 245 2.01 -3.87 -16.96
C ARG A 245 0.75 -4.03 -16.12
N GLN A 246 0.88 -3.99 -14.78
CA GLN A 246 -0.24 -4.02 -13.83
C GLN A 246 -0.87 -2.63 -13.62
N GLY A 247 -0.31 -1.58 -14.22
CA GLY A 247 -0.73 -0.20 -14.02
C GLY A 247 -0.16 0.41 -12.75
N GLU A 248 1.09 0.07 -12.43
CA GLU A 248 1.81 0.54 -11.24
C GLU A 248 3.07 1.30 -11.64
N VAL A 249 3.51 2.21 -10.76
CA VAL A 249 4.84 2.81 -10.77
C VAL A 249 5.26 3.06 -9.33
N THR A 250 6.50 2.72 -8.99
CA THR A 250 7.05 2.86 -7.64
C THR A 250 8.28 3.76 -7.70
N VAL A 251 8.35 4.75 -6.83
CA VAL A 251 9.50 5.66 -6.68
C VAL A 251 10.00 5.66 -5.25
N THR A 252 11.25 6.06 -5.03
CA THR A 252 11.82 6.23 -3.68
C THR A 252 11.04 7.26 -2.89
N TRP A 253 10.83 7.02 -1.59
CA TRP A 253 10.13 7.96 -0.70
C TRP A 253 10.81 9.33 -0.68
N GLU A 254 12.14 9.35 -0.64
CA GLU A 254 12.97 10.55 -0.53
C GLU A 254 12.70 11.55 -1.66
N SER A 255 12.39 11.06 -2.87
CA SER A 255 12.05 11.94 -3.99
C SER A 255 10.69 12.63 -3.87
N LEU A 256 9.79 12.13 -3.00
CA LEU A 256 8.44 12.66 -2.80
C LEU A 256 8.21 13.22 -1.39
N ALA A 257 9.17 13.05 -0.48
CA ALA A 257 9.07 13.51 0.89
C ALA A 257 8.75 15.02 0.94
N PRO A 258 7.77 15.45 1.75
CA PRO A 258 7.42 16.86 1.89
C PRO A 258 8.64 17.72 2.26
N ARG A 259 8.70 18.94 1.72
CA ARG A 259 9.70 19.93 2.12
C ARG A 259 9.17 20.70 3.32
N GLY A 260 9.77 20.49 4.49
CA GLY A 260 9.42 21.22 5.72
C GLY A 260 8.25 20.61 6.48
#